data_AF-K0YSE5-F1
#
_entry.id   AF-K0YSE5-F1
#
_cell.length_a   1.000
_cell.length_b   1.000
_cell.length_c   1.000
_cell.angle_alpha   90.00
_cell.angle_beta   90.00
_cell.angle_gamma   90.00
#
_symmetry.space_group_name_H-M   'P 1'
#
loop_
_entity.id
_entity.type
_entity.pdbx_description
1 polymer ?
#
loop_
_entity_poly.entity_id
_entity_poly.type
_entity_poly.pdbx_seq_one_letter_code
_entity_poly.pdbx_strand_id
1 'polypeptide(L)'
;MKVMAQIAMVMNLDKCIGCHTCSVTCKQAWTNRDGTEYIWFNNVETKPGIGYSKRWEDQEKYRGRWKLKHGKLTPSLGGRAHLLSTIFANPRMPGLQDHYEPWTYEYEKLTTYHSQPSRRLSDERTRDFLLGNLPLYLHEPVHRRIGVAVVSRPVRMDFTLLPAARIYPAATRIAAVMTVAGLFILLYRRFRVRGVREATTRADKIMYVFLTIPILLGAWATLYNQVFGQSPAGAAGYDYRETISPWLRSLFYFHPKVSLMADVPVSFKMHIVAGFLLFALLPLTRLVHIFSAPMGYTTRPYVVYRSREPHISAAKPARGWDKPRTAQRFEE
;
A
#
# COMPACT_ATOMS: atom_id res chain seq x y z
N MET A 1 19.47 -14.70 -41.29
CA MET A 1 19.09 -13.96 -40.07
C MET A 1 17.58 -14.04 -39.92
N LYS A 2 17.05 -14.60 -38.83
CA LYS A 2 15.59 -14.61 -38.55
C LYS A 2 15.30 -13.53 -37.51
N VAL A 3 14.58 -12.48 -37.89
CA VAL A 3 14.14 -11.44 -36.95
C VAL A 3 12.95 -11.98 -36.16
N MET A 4 13.05 -11.91 -34.84
CA MET A 4 11.99 -12.29 -33.90
C MET A 4 11.77 -11.16 -32.89
N ALA A 5 10.55 -11.05 -32.37
CA ALA A 5 10.19 -10.08 -31.35
C ALA A 5 9.68 -10.79 -30.08
N GLN A 6 10.15 -10.36 -28.91
CA GLN A 6 9.71 -10.84 -27.60
C GLN A 6 9.58 -9.64 -26.66
N ILE A 7 8.49 -9.61 -25.88
CA ILE A 7 8.32 -8.61 -24.82
C ILE A 7 9.11 -9.08 -23.60
N ALA A 8 10.04 -8.25 -23.12
CA ALA A 8 10.85 -8.51 -21.95
C ALA A 8 10.36 -7.68 -20.74
N MET A 9 10.62 -8.19 -19.53
CA MET A 9 10.32 -7.50 -18.28
C MET A 9 11.62 -7.07 -17.61
N VAL A 10 11.65 -5.85 -17.07
CA VAL A 10 12.76 -5.33 -16.26
C VAL A 10 12.23 -4.99 -14.87
N MET A 11 12.83 -5.59 -13.84
CA MET A 11 12.51 -5.30 -12.44
C MET A 11 13.64 -4.46 -11.82
N ASN A 12 13.32 -3.23 -11.42
CA ASN A 12 14.27 -2.37 -10.72
C ASN A 12 14.30 -2.74 -9.23
N LEU A 13 15.36 -3.46 -8.82
CA LEU A 13 15.52 -3.95 -7.45
C LEU A 13 15.67 -2.82 -6.42
N ASP A 14 16.15 -1.64 -6.80
CA ASP A 14 16.29 -0.48 -5.89
C ASP A 14 14.93 0.14 -5.52
N LYS A 15 13.91 -0.07 -6.36
CA LYS A 15 12.53 0.35 -6.09
C LYS A 15 11.68 -0.78 -5.51
N CYS A 16 12.22 -1.99 -5.41
CA CYS A 16 11.53 -3.10 -4.79
C CYS A 16 11.47 -2.89 -3.27
N ILE A 17 10.25 -2.83 -2.72
CA ILE A 17 10.04 -2.68 -1.27
C ILE A 17 9.66 -4.01 -0.60
N GLY A 18 9.70 -5.13 -1.33
CA GLY A 18 9.39 -6.45 -0.79
C GLY A 18 7.95 -6.59 -0.26
N CYS A 19 6.96 -5.92 -0.87
CA CYS A 19 5.59 -5.89 -0.35
C CYS A 19 4.71 -7.09 -0.74
N HIS A 20 5.21 -8.02 -1.57
CA HIS A 20 4.47 -9.21 -2.05
C HIS A 20 3.16 -8.93 -2.82
N THR A 21 2.84 -7.69 -3.18
CA THR A 21 1.59 -7.36 -3.90
C THR A 21 1.52 -8.03 -5.28
N CYS A 22 2.65 -8.13 -5.98
CA CYS A 22 2.75 -8.84 -7.25
C CYS A 22 2.48 -10.36 -7.11
N SER A 23 2.85 -10.96 -5.98
CA SER A 23 2.56 -12.36 -5.66
C SER A 23 1.09 -12.60 -5.39
N VAL A 24 0.46 -11.76 -4.55
CA VAL A 24 -0.97 -11.89 -4.22
C VAL A 24 -1.84 -11.71 -5.45
N THR A 25 -1.57 -10.69 -6.27
CA THR A 25 -2.35 -10.44 -7.50
C THR A 25 -2.23 -11.61 -8.49
N CYS A 26 -1.02 -12.14 -8.68
CA CYS A 26 -0.79 -13.31 -9.51
C CYS A 26 -1.51 -14.56 -8.96
N LYS A 27 -1.46 -14.78 -7.65
CA LYS A 27 -2.12 -15.90 -6.96
C LYS A 27 -3.62 -15.90 -7.19
N GLN A 28 -4.26 -14.76 -6.95
CA GLN A 28 -5.71 -14.59 -7.11
C GLN A 28 -6.16 -14.73 -8.57
N ALA A 29 -5.34 -14.29 -9.52
CA ALA A 29 -5.66 -14.40 -10.93
C ALA A 29 -5.50 -15.81 -11.50
N TRP A 30 -4.50 -16.57 -11.02
CA TRP A 30 -4.04 -17.77 -11.74
C TRP A 30 -3.98 -19.06 -10.92
N THR A 31 -3.59 -19.02 -9.63
CA THR A 31 -3.28 -20.23 -8.83
C THR A 31 -4.10 -20.34 -7.54
N ASN A 32 -5.37 -19.92 -7.58
CA ASN A 32 -6.31 -19.96 -6.44
C ASN A 32 -7.16 -21.23 -6.37
N ARG A 33 -6.82 -22.26 -7.13
CA ARG A 33 -7.58 -23.51 -7.24
C ARG A 33 -6.91 -24.64 -6.47
N ASP A 34 -7.71 -25.64 -6.15
CA ASP A 34 -7.23 -26.81 -5.45
C ASP A 34 -6.11 -27.53 -6.22
N GLY A 35 -5.07 -27.98 -5.52
CA GLY A 35 -3.83 -28.54 -6.07
C GLY A 35 -2.79 -27.50 -6.53
N THR A 36 -3.11 -26.21 -6.52
CA THR A 36 -2.19 -25.12 -6.89
C THR A 36 -1.99 -24.08 -5.79
N GLU A 37 -2.50 -24.34 -4.60
CA GLU A 37 -2.48 -23.50 -3.40
C GLU A 37 -1.05 -23.27 -2.91
N TYR A 38 -0.18 -24.29 -2.99
CA TYR A 38 1.23 -24.11 -2.68
C TYR A 38 1.99 -23.35 -3.77
N ILE A 39 1.44 -23.21 -4.99
CA ILE A 39 2.15 -22.67 -6.17
C ILE A 39 2.04 -21.14 -6.23
N TRP A 40 3.21 -20.50 -6.34
CA TRP A 40 3.36 -19.06 -6.55
C TRP A 40 4.13 -18.80 -7.84
N PHE A 41 3.44 -18.50 -8.96
CA PHE A 41 4.11 -18.16 -10.22
C PHE A 41 4.97 -16.89 -10.12
N ASN A 42 4.55 -15.95 -9.28
CA ASN A 42 5.32 -14.76 -8.94
C ASN A 42 5.55 -14.76 -7.42
N ASN A 43 6.79 -14.99 -6.98
CA ASN A 43 7.18 -14.96 -5.58
C ASN A 43 8.26 -13.89 -5.33
N VAL A 44 8.27 -13.34 -4.12
CA VAL A 44 9.29 -12.38 -3.67
C VAL A 44 10.11 -13.05 -2.58
N GLU A 45 11.43 -12.95 -2.69
CA GLU A 45 12.38 -13.57 -1.75
C GLU A 45 13.27 -12.50 -1.11
N THR A 46 13.37 -12.53 0.22
CA THR A 46 14.32 -11.69 0.95
C THR A 46 15.70 -12.33 0.94
N LYS A 47 16.72 -11.57 0.54
CA LYS A 47 18.13 -12.01 0.58
C LYS A 47 18.86 -11.36 1.77
N PRO A 48 19.77 -12.07 2.46
CA PRO A 48 20.14 -13.47 2.26
C PRO A 48 19.05 -14.44 2.75
N GLY A 49 18.75 -15.48 1.96
CA GLY A 49 17.68 -16.45 2.26
C GLY A 49 17.73 -17.67 1.33
N ILE A 50 17.06 -18.76 1.74
CA ILE A 50 17.07 -20.06 1.02
C ILE A 50 16.14 -20.08 -0.21
N GLY A 51 15.22 -19.13 -0.32
CA GLY A 51 14.27 -19.01 -1.42
C GLY A 51 13.12 -20.03 -1.41
N TYR A 52 12.29 -19.97 -2.45
CA TYR A 52 11.12 -20.81 -2.67
C TYR A 52 11.15 -21.32 -4.14
N SER A 53 11.25 -22.62 -4.42
CA SER A 53 11.51 -23.77 -3.55
C SER A 53 12.80 -23.64 -2.74
N LYS A 54 12.90 -24.32 -1.59
CA LYS A 54 14.08 -24.27 -0.72
C LYS A 54 15.35 -24.63 -1.50
N ARG A 55 16.32 -23.71 -1.53
CA ARG A 55 17.60 -23.81 -2.24
C ARG A 55 17.45 -24.03 -3.76
N TRP A 56 16.48 -23.40 -4.41
CA TRP A 56 16.28 -23.55 -5.87
C TRP A 56 17.50 -23.13 -6.71
N GLU A 57 18.37 -22.27 -6.19
CA GLU A 57 19.64 -21.86 -6.82
C GLU A 57 20.69 -23.00 -6.86
N ASP A 58 20.56 -24.03 -6.02
CA ASP A 58 21.47 -25.18 -5.95
C ASP A 58 21.29 -26.13 -7.15
N GLN A 59 22.15 -25.93 -8.15
CA GLN A 59 22.17 -26.73 -9.38
C GLN A 59 22.85 -28.10 -9.23
N GLU A 60 23.46 -28.39 -8.07
CA GLU A 60 23.96 -29.74 -7.76
C GLU A 60 22.83 -30.64 -7.27
N LYS A 61 21.89 -30.06 -6.50
CA LYS A 61 20.62 -30.69 -6.11
C LYS A 61 19.64 -30.81 -7.29
N TYR A 62 19.21 -29.69 -7.89
CA TYR A 62 18.06 -29.69 -8.82
C TYR A 62 18.40 -29.86 -10.30
N ARG A 63 19.63 -29.54 -10.73
CA ARG A 63 20.12 -29.75 -12.11
C ARG A 63 19.26 -29.14 -13.24
N GLY A 64 18.60 -28.00 -13.01
CA GLY A 64 17.72 -27.35 -13.99
C GLY A 64 18.42 -26.60 -15.15
N ARG A 65 19.73 -26.32 -15.03
CA ARG A 65 20.51 -25.58 -16.03
C ARG A 65 20.92 -26.39 -17.26
N TRP A 66 21.45 -25.70 -18.27
CA TRP A 66 22.20 -26.30 -19.39
C TRP A 66 23.70 -26.42 -19.06
N LYS A 67 24.38 -27.40 -19.67
CA LYS A 67 25.82 -27.62 -19.60
C LYS A 67 26.39 -27.76 -21.00
N LEU A 68 27.54 -27.14 -21.22
CA LEU A 68 28.28 -27.28 -22.48
C LEU A 68 29.10 -28.58 -22.44
N LYS A 69 28.88 -29.48 -23.39
CA LYS A 69 29.63 -30.74 -23.55
C LYS A 69 30.03 -30.89 -25.01
N HIS A 70 31.33 -30.96 -25.30
CA HIS A 70 31.88 -31.06 -26.66
C HIS A 70 31.33 -29.99 -27.62
N GLY A 71 31.27 -28.73 -27.17
CA GLY A 71 30.75 -27.62 -27.97
C GLY A 71 29.22 -27.63 -28.18
N LYS A 72 28.49 -28.59 -27.62
CA LYS A 72 27.03 -28.66 -27.71
C LYS A 72 26.37 -28.43 -26.35
N LEU A 73 25.25 -27.71 -26.34
CA LEU A 73 24.43 -27.53 -25.15
C LEU A 73 23.67 -28.82 -24.85
N THR A 74 23.80 -29.30 -23.61
CA THR A 74 23.13 -30.49 -23.10
C THR A 74 22.41 -30.15 -21.79
N PRO A 75 21.18 -30.65 -21.53
CA PRO A 75 20.52 -30.43 -20.26
C PRO A 75 21.36 -31.03 -19.12
N SER A 76 21.52 -30.30 -18.00
CA SER A 76 22.25 -30.81 -16.82
C SER A 76 21.55 -32.02 -16.18
N LEU A 77 20.26 -32.21 -16.46
CA LEU A 77 19.46 -33.33 -15.99
C LEU A 77 19.83 -34.65 -16.68
N GLY A 78 20.40 -34.60 -17.90
CA GLY A 78 20.80 -35.78 -18.67
C GLY A 78 20.48 -35.66 -20.16
N GLY A 79 20.98 -36.62 -20.94
CA GLY A 79 20.61 -36.77 -22.35
C GLY A 79 19.17 -37.30 -22.52
N ARG A 80 18.69 -37.33 -23.77
CA ARG A 80 17.31 -37.77 -24.09
C ARG A 80 16.95 -39.15 -23.54
N ALA A 81 17.87 -40.12 -23.64
CA ALA A 81 17.65 -41.48 -23.12
C ALA A 81 17.53 -41.52 -21.59
N HIS A 82 18.38 -40.77 -20.87
CA HIS A 82 18.32 -40.68 -19.41
C HIS A 82 17.03 -40.00 -18.94
N LEU A 83 16.58 -38.94 -19.64
CA LEU A 83 15.30 -38.30 -19.34
C LEU A 83 14.13 -39.26 -19.50
N LEU A 84 14.15 -40.09 -20.54
CA LEU A 84 13.13 -41.12 -20.78
C LEU A 84 13.13 -42.18 -19.66
N SER A 85 14.31 -42.62 -19.19
CA SER A 85 14.38 -43.61 -18.10
C SER A 85 13.88 -43.08 -16.76
N THR A 86 13.86 -41.77 -16.55
CA THR A 86 13.38 -41.14 -15.30
C THR A 86 11.93 -40.65 -15.37
N ILE A 87 11.17 -41.03 -16.40
CA ILE A 87 9.80 -40.51 -16.60
C ILE A 87 8.83 -40.96 -15.50
N PHE A 88 8.95 -42.20 -15.03
CA PHE A 88 8.05 -42.77 -14.02
C PHE A 88 8.39 -42.31 -12.59
N ALA A 89 9.65 -41.96 -12.35
CA ALA A 89 10.10 -41.45 -11.07
C ALA A 89 11.29 -40.51 -11.32
N ASN A 90 11.05 -39.20 -11.24
CA ASN A 90 12.10 -38.22 -11.40
C ASN A 90 12.81 -37.97 -10.05
N PRO A 91 14.06 -38.44 -9.87
CA PRO A 91 14.76 -38.35 -8.58
C PRO A 91 15.17 -36.91 -8.21
N ARG A 92 15.03 -35.95 -9.15
CA ARG A 92 15.42 -34.54 -8.97
C ARG A 92 14.21 -33.62 -8.84
N MET A 93 13.00 -34.15 -8.86
CA MET A 93 11.78 -33.36 -8.72
C MET A 93 11.68 -32.79 -7.29
N PRO A 94 11.48 -31.47 -7.11
CA PRO A 94 11.17 -30.92 -5.80
C PRO A 94 9.85 -31.49 -5.30
N GLY A 95 9.84 -32.01 -4.07
CA GLY A 95 8.62 -32.46 -3.39
C GLY A 95 7.90 -31.31 -2.68
N LEU A 96 6.70 -31.57 -2.15
CA LEU A 96 5.91 -30.57 -1.43
C LEU A 96 6.66 -30.00 -0.21
N GLN A 97 7.44 -30.83 0.46
CA GLN A 97 8.29 -30.46 1.60
C GLN A 97 9.42 -29.46 1.26
N ASP A 98 9.85 -29.41 0.01
CA ASP A 98 10.80 -28.41 -0.48
C ASP A 98 10.12 -27.05 -0.70
N HIS A 99 8.79 -27.01 -0.73
CA HIS A 99 7.97 -25.80 -0.68
C HIS A 99 7.46 -25.57 0.75
N TYR A 100 6.14 -25.63 0.92
CA TYR A 100 5.42 -25.65 2.18
C TYR A 100 4.14 -26.47 1.98
N GLU A 101 3.63 -27.05 3.06
CA GLU A 101 2.33 -27.72 3.06
C GLU A 101 1.21 -26.67 3.14
N PRO A 102 0.28 -26.61 2.17
CA PRO A 102 -0.85 -25.70 2.23
C PRO A 102 -1.71 -25.95 3.44
N TRP A 103 -2.02 -24.88 4.15
CA TRP A 103 -2.80 -24.92 5.36
C TRP A 103 -3.85 -23.81 5.35
N THR A 104 -4.92 -24.00 6.12
CA THR A 104 -6.00 -23.02 6.30
C THR A 104 -6.49 -23.00 7.74
N TYR A 105 -7.23 -21.96 8.11
CA TYR A 105 -7.86 -21.83 9.41
C TYR A 105 -9.32 -22.31 9.40
N GLU A 106 -9.77 -22.79 10.55
CA GLU A 106 -11.16 -23.15 10.81
C GLU A 106 -12.00 -21.95 11.23
N TYR A 107 -12.19 -20.99 10.33
CA TYR A 107 -12.93 -19.75 10.64
C TYR A 107 -14.36 -20.01 11.14
N GLU A 108 -15.01 -21.11 10.71
CA GLU A 108 -16.36 -21.49 11.16
C GLU A 108 -16.44 -21.66 12.68
N LYS A 109 -15.39 -22.20 13.32
CA LYS A 109 -15.34 -22.39 14.78
C LYS A 109 -15.45 -21.06 15.54
N LEU A 110 -14.93 -19.97 14.98
CA LEU A 110 -15.00 -18.65 15.61
C LEU A 110 -16.43 -18.09 15.57
N THR A 111 -17.15 -18.35 14.49
CA THR A 111 -18.53 -17.88 14.32
C THR A 111 -19.57 -18.73 15.05
N THR A 112 -19.30 -20.04 15.23
CA THR A 112 -20.22 -20.97 15.91
C THR A 112 -19.97 -21.08 17.42
N TYR A 113 -18.85 -20.57 17.94
CA TYR A 113 -18.49 -20.64 19.37
C TYR A 113 -19.52 -19.94 20.30
N HIS A 114 -20.26 -18.95 19.81
CA HIS A 114 -21.22 -18.19 20.63
C HIS A 114 -22.37 -19.03 21.24
N SER A 115 -22.57 -20.29 20.83
CA SER A 115 -23.62 -21.15 21.37
C SER A 115 -23.16 -22.12 22.47
N GLN A 116 -21.90 -22.10 22.94
CA GLN A 116 -21.41 -23.01 23.98
C GLN A 116 -20.92 -22.26 25.25
N PRO A 117 -21.25 -22.73 26.47
CA PRO A 117 -20.82 -22.09 27.71
C PRO A 117 -19.30 -22.17 27.86
N SER A 118 -18.70 -21.03 28.18
CA SER A 118 -17.27 -20.76 28.34
C SER A 118 -16.42 -21.91 28.89
N ARG A 119 -15.74 -22.64 28.00
CA ARG A 119 -14.47 -23.31 28.28
C ARG A 119 -13.40 -22.66 27.42
N ARG A 120 -12.31 -22.23 28.07
CA ARG A 120 -11.06 -21.64 27.51
C ARG A 120 -10.96 -21.74 25.99
N LEU A 121 -10.85 -20.59 25.32
CA LEU A 121 -10.54 -20.48 23.89
C LEU A 121 -9.45 -21.50 23.54
N SER A 122 -9.82 -22.57 22.85
CA SER A 122 -8.84 -23.46 22.26
C SER A 122 -8.24 -22.70 21.09
N ASP A 123 -6.94 -22.46 21.16
CA ASP A 123 -6.11 -21.83 20.13
C ASP A 123 -6.57 -22.25 18.72
N GLU A 124 -6.64 -21.30 17.78
CA GLU A 124 -7.00 -21.53 16.38
C GLU A 124 -6.08 -22.62 15.81
N ARG A 125 -6.61 -23.84 15.71
CA ARG A 125 -5.83 -24.99 15.26
C ARG A 125 -5.76 -24.97 13.74
N THR A 126 -4.54 -24.94 13.21
CA THR A 126 -4.26 -25.03 11.77
C THR A 126 -4.78 -26.36 11.22
N ARG A 127 -5.51 -26.34 10.10
CA ARG A 127 -5.85 -27.55 9.34
C ARG A 127 -4.97 -27.66 8.11
N ASP A 128 -4.40 -28.85 7.92
CA ASP A 128 -3.77 -29.23 6.66
C ASP A 128 -4.85 -29.37 5.60
N PHE A 129 -4.69 -28.67 4.49
CA PHE A 129 -5.68 -28.63 3.42
C PHE A 129 -5.81 -29.99 2.70
N LEU A 130 -4.73 -30.79 2.69
CA LEU A 130 -4.65 -32.06 1.98
C LEU A 130 -5.24 -33.26 2.77
N LEU A 131 -5.39 -33.15 4.09
CA LEU A 131 -5.89 -34.21 4.97
C LEU A 131 -7.29 -33.86 5.50
N GLY A 132 -8.24 -33.68 4.58
CA GLY A 132 -9.63 -33.43 4.92
C GLY A 132 -10.30 -34.65 5.59
N ASN A 133 -10.53 -34.60 6.89
CA ASN A 133 -11.38 -35.57 7.58
C ASN A 133 -12.84 -35.10 7.68
N LEU A 134 -13.71 -36.08 7.40
CA LEU A 134 -15.13 -36.11 7.04
C LEU A 134 -16.08 -35.60 8.16
N PRO A 135 -17.31 -35.14 7.81
CA PRO A 135 -18.15 -34.28 8.64
C PRO A 135 -19.30 -35.05 9.33
N LEU A 136 -19.87 -34.44 10.37
CA LEU A 136 -21.17 -34.81 10.93
C LEU A 136 -22.03 -33.53 11.03
N TYR A 137 -22.89 -33.34 10.03
CA TYR A 137 -23.93 -32.32 10.00
C TYR A 137 -25.29 -33.01 10.06
N LEU A 138 -26.05 -32.74 11.12
CA LEU A 138 -27.49 -32.97 11.15
C LEU A 138 -28.16 -31.75 11.82
N HIS A 139 -29.29 -31.34 11.21
CA HIS A 139 -30.33 -30.40 11.64
C HIS A 139 -30.19 -28.88 11.41
N GLU A 140 -30.84 -28.44 10.32
CA GLU A 140 -32.09 -27.63 10.26
C GLU A 140 -32.27 -26.26 10.99
N PRO A 141 -33.21 -25.42 10.50
CA PRO A 141 -33.08 -23.95 10.47
C PRO A 141 -34.12 -23.22 11.34
N VAL A 142 -33.77 -22.09 11.98
CA VAL A 142 -34.77 -21.18 12.59
C VAL A 142 -34.34 -19.70 12.56
N HIS A 143 -35.08 -18.93 11.77
CA HIS A 143 -35.61 -17.56 11.94
C HIS A 143 -34.82 -16.39 12.60
N ARG A 144 -34.56 -15.36 11.76
CA ARG A 144 -35.22 -14.02 11.70
C ARG A 144 -35.25 -13.04 12.90
N ARG A 145 -34.84 -11.79 12.58
CA ARG A 145 -35.07 -10.45 13.19
C ARG A 145 -34.17 -10.11 14.39
N ILE A 146 -33.46 -8.98 14.40
CA ILE A 146 -33.87 -7.62 14.87
C ILE A 146 -32.71 -6.66 14.45
N GLY A 147 -32.89 -5.52 13.77
CA GLY A 147 -33.43 -4.25 14.26
C GLY A 147 -32.29 -3.23 14.54
N VAL A 148 -31.96 -2.36 13.57
CA VAL A 148 -30.94 -1.30 13.70
C VAL A 148 -31.61 0.00 14.15
N ALA A 149 -31.15 0.56 15.27
CA ALA A 149 -31.53 1.90 15.73
C ALA A 149 -30.39 2.89 15.44
N VAL A 150 -30.67 3.89 14.61
CA VAL A 150 -29.80 5.02 14.28
C VAL A 150 -29.99 6.11 15.35
N VAL A 151 -28.91 6.49 16.05
CA VAL A 151 -28.91 7.65 16.95
C VAL A 151 -28.33 8.84 16.21
N SER A 152 -29.19 9.79 15.84
CA SER A 152 -28.85 11.12 15.34
C SER A 152 -28.96 12.14 16.47
N ARG A 153 -27.84 12.76 16.88
CA ARG A 153 -27.86 14.01 17.65
C ARG A 153 -26.82 15.00 17.10
N PRO A 154 -27.22 16.22 16.71
CA PRO A 154 -26.31 17.26 16.22
C PRO A 154 -25.71 18.07 17.38
N VAL A 155 -24.40 18.29 17.36
CA VAL A 155 -23.67 19.13 18.34
C VAL A 155 -23.69 20.59 17.84
N ARG A 156 -24.29 21.50 18.62
CA ARG A 156 -24.10 22.96 18.48
C ARG A 156 -22.79 23.36 19.15
N MET A 157 -21.96 24.13 18.43
CA MET A 157 -20.72 24.70 18.94
C MET A 157 -20.98 26.14 19.39
N ASP A 158 -21.09 26.37 20.71
CA ASP A 158 -21.05 27.72 21.29
C ASP A 158 -19.59 28.11 21.60
N PHE A 159 -19.15 29.22 21.00
CA PHE A 159 -17.75 29.67 20.94
C PHE A 159 -17.44 30.75 21.98
N THR A 160 -17.73 30.50 23.25
CA THR A 160 -17.46 31.46 24.34
C THR A 160 -16.83 30.79 25.55
N LEU A 161 -15.52 30.54 25.49
CA LEU A 161 -14.71 30.18 26.67
C LEU A 161 -13.31 30.83 26.59
N LEU A 162 -13.11 31.82 27.47
CA LEU A 162 -11.90 32.59 27.70
C LEU A 162 -10.60 31.81 28.04
N PRO A 163 -10.55 30.52 28.45
CA PRO A 163 -9.27 29.80 28.58
C PRO A 163 -8.62 29.39 27.24
N ALA A 164 -9.35 29.36 26.13
CA ALA A 164 -8.78 29.04 24.82
C ALA A 164 -7.75 30.09 24.34
N ALA A 165 -7.91 31.35 24.75
CA ALA A 165 -7.05 32.44 24.29
C ALA A 165 -5.57 32.31 24.71
N ARG A 166 -5.26 31.60 25.80
CA ARG A 166 -3.86 31.35 26.27
C ARG A 166 -3.28 30.00 25.85
N ILE A 167 -4.12 28.98 25.68
CA ILE A 167 -3.67 27.60 25.38
C ILE A 167 -3.24 27.45 23.92
N TYR A 168 -4.00 28.04 22.99
CA TYR A 168 -3.75 27.97 21.55
C TYR A 168 -2.41 28.59 21.09
N PRO A 169 -1.98 29.77 21.59
CA PRO A 169 -0.71 30.35 21.15
C PRO A 169 0.53 29.60 21.66
N ALA A 170 0.44 28.92 22.82
CA ALA A 170 1.54 28.09 23.32
C ALA A 170 1.67 26.77 22.54
N ALA A 171 0.55 26.10 22.26
CA ALA A 171 0.53 24.86 21.47
C ALA A 171 1.09 25.05 20.06
N THR A 172 0.76 26.18 19.41
CA THR A 172 1.23 26.50 18.06
C THR A 172 2.75 26.69 18.00
N ARG A 173 3.35 27.31 19.04
CA ARG A 173 4.81 27.50 19.13
C ARG A 173 5.55 26.17 19.28
N ILE A 174 5.04 25.28 20.13
CA ILE A 174 5.61 23.94 20.33
C ILE A 174 5.53 23.15 19.02
N ALA A 175 4.38 23.16 18.35
CA ALA A 175 4.20 22.50 17.07
C ALA A 175 5.15 23.05 15.98
N ALA A 176 5.38 24.37 15.94
CA ALA A 176 6.34 24.99 15.02
C ALA A 176 7.77 24.50 15.27
N VAL A 177 8.23 24.48 16.53
CA VAL A 177 9.56 23.97 16.90
C VAL A 177 9.72 22.50 16.51
N MET A 178 8.73 21.66 16.81
CA MET A 178 8.74 20.23 16.45
C MET A 178 8.79 20.02 14.93
N THR A 179 8.04 20.82 14.17
CA THR A 179 8.02 20.74 12.69
C THR A 179 9.37 21.12 12.11
N VAL A 180 9.99 22.20 12.61
CA VAL A 180 11.33 22.64 12.19
C VAL A 180 12.38 21.58 12.53
N ALA A 181 12.34 21.02 13.75
CA ALA A 181 13.24 19.93 14.14
C ALA A 181 13.09 18.70 13.23
N GLY A 182 11.86 18.26 12.95
CA GLY A 182 11.58 17.16 12.03
C GLY A 182 12.09 17.41 10.62
N LEU A 183 11.93 18.63 10.10
CA LEU A 183 12.47 19.04 8.81
C LEU A 183 14.01 18.94 8.79
N PHE A 184 14.69 19.43 9.82
CA PHE A 184 16.16 19.34 9.90
C PHE A 184 16.64 17.89 9.97
N ILE A 185 15.95 17.01 10.71
CA ILE A 185 16.27 15.58 10.76
C ILE A 185 16.14 14.94 9.36
N LEU A 186 15.07 15.25 8.62
CA LEU A 186 14.87 14.75 7.26
C LEU A 186 15.94 15.24 6.30
N LEU A 187 16.32 16.52 6.39
CA LEU A 187 17.40 17.09 5.58
C LEU A 187 18.75 16.46 5.93
N TYR A 188 19.09 16.35 7.22
CA TYR A 188 20.32 15.71 7.70
C TYR A 188 20.44 14.27 7.20
N ARG A 189 19.37 13.47 7.36
CA ARG A 189 19.30 12.09 6.84
C ARG A 189 19.53 12.05 5.34
N ARG A 190 18.96 13.00 4.59
CA ARG A 190 19.08 13.06 3.13
C ARG A 190 20.49 13.43 2.66
N PHE A 191 21.24 14.22 3.43
CA PHE A 191 22.63 14.55 3.11
C PHE A 191 23.64 13.47 3.53
N ARG A 192 23.42 12.82 4.69
CA ARG A 192 24.38 11.88 5.28
C ARG A 192 24.23 10.44 4.79
N VAL A 193 23.01 9.99 4.52
CA VAL A 193 22.78 8.60 4.09
C VAL A 193 22.97 8.49 2.58
N ARG A 194 24.03 7.79 2.16
CA ARG A 194 24.43 7.65 0.75
C ARG A 194 23.30 7.09 -0.12
N GLY A 195 22.60 6.05 0.32
CA GLY A 195 21.48 5.46 -0.44
C GLY A 195 20.32 6.43 -0.65
N VAL A 196 20.03 7.31 0.32
CA VAL A 196 18.97 8.33 0.17
C VAL A 196 19.41 9.42 -0.81
N ARG A 197 20.68 9.82 -0.78
CA ARG A 197 21.23 10.85 -1.66
C ARG A 197 21.24 10.41 -3.12
N GLU A 198 21.61 9.16 -3.38
CA GLU A 198 21.61 8.57 -4.74
C GLU A 198 20.19 8.44 -5.31
N ALA A 199 19.19 8.14 -4.48
CA ALA A 199 17.78 8.04 -4.89
C ALA A 199 17.02 9.39 -4.96
N THR A 200 17.68 10.52 -4.65
CA THR A 200 17.04 11.85 -4.63
C THR A 200 17.03 12.48 -6.03
N THR A 201 15.85 12.75 -6.57
CA THR A 201 15.68 13.39 -7.88
C THR A 201 15.86 14.91 -7.81
N ARG A 202 15.98 15.59 -8.96
CA ARG A 202 16.00 17.07 -9.02
C ARG A 202 14.71 17.68 -8.48
N ALA A 203 13.57 17.08 -8.80
CA ALA A 203 12.26 17.51 -8.29
C ALA A 203 12.18 17.43 -6.76
N ASP A 204 12.80 16.42 -6.15
CA ASP A 204 12.87 16.30 -4.69
C ASP A 204 13.70 17.42 -4.06
N LYS A 205 14.82 17.80 -4.68
CA LYS A 205 15.65 18.92 -4.19
C LYS A 205 14.86 20.23 -4.23
N ILE A 206 14.19 20.51 -5.35
CA ILE A 206 13.32 21.69 -5.49
C ILE A 206 12.21 21.65 -4.45
N MET A 207 11.52 20.51 -4.30
CA MET A 207 10.47 20.33 -3.30
C MET A 207 10.96 20.65 -1.90
N TYR A 208 12.12 20.13 -1.47
CA TYR A 208 12.65 20.42 -0.13
C TYR A 208 13.00 21.89 0.06
N VAL A 209 13.56 22.56 -0.95
CA VAL A 209 13.81 24.02 -0.87
C VAL A 209 12.51 24.78 -0.65
N PHE A 210 11.49 24.50 -1.48
CA PHE A 210 10.20 25.17 -1.40
C PHE A 210 9.34 24.72 -0.21
N LEU A 211 9.65 23.60 0.44
CA LEU A 211 9.05 23.18 1.70
C LEU A 211 9.73 23.87 2.89
N THR A 212 11.06 23.99 2.86
CA THR A 212 11.85 24.60 3.94
C THR A 212 11.60 26.11 4.04
N ILE A 213 11.55 26.83 2.93
CA ILE A 213 11.34 28.29 2.92
C ILE A 213 10.06 28.71 3.68
N PRO A 214 8.85 28.25 3.32
CA PRO A 214 7.62 28.65 4.02
C PRO A 214 7.59 28.15 5.47
N ILE A 215 8.13 26.97 5.78
CA ILE A 215 8.21 26.48 7.17
C ILE A 215 9.08 27.41 8.03
N LEU A 216 10.26 27.79 7.55
CA LEU A 216 11.16 28.69 8.28
C LEU A 216 10.58 30.11 8.36
N LEU A 217 10.03 30.64 7.27
CA LEU A 217 9.37 31.95 7.26
C LEU A 217 8.15 31.98 8.19
N GLY A 218 7.37 30.90 8.25
CA GLY A 218 6.20 30.79 9.11
C GLY A 218 6.57 30.66 10.58
N ALA A 219 7.58 29.83 10.89
CA ALA A 219 8.15 29.73 12.24
C ALA A 219 8.74 31.06 12.68
N TRP A 220 9.50 31.74 11.81
CA TRP A 220 10.05 33.08 12.07
C TRP A 220 8.96 34.12 12.28
N ALA A 221 7.95 34.20 11.39
CA ALA A 221 6.85 35.14 11.52
C ALA A 221 6.07 34.91 12.82
N THR A 222 5.86 33.65 13.22
CA THR A 222 5.19 33.31 14.47
C THR A 222 6.05 33.67 15.68
N LEU A 223 7.32 33.27 15.71
CA LEU A 223 8.19 33.54 16.86
C LEU A 223 8.49 35.03 17.00
N TYR A 224 8.87 35.71 15.92
CA TYR A 224 9.24 37.12 15.94
C TYR A 224 8.05 38.01 16.30
N ASN A 225 6.91 37.87 15.61
CA ASN A 225 5.77 38.76 15.83
C ASN A 225 4.94 38.39 17.06
N GLN A 226 5.10 37.22 17.66
CA GLN A 226 4.43 36.85 18.93
C GLN A 226 5.29 37.14 20.15
N VAL A 227 6.62 37.17 20.02
CA VAL A 227 7.55 37.48 21.11
C VAL A 227 7.91 38.97 21.15
N PHE A 228 8.10 39.60 19.98
CA PHE A 228 8.51 41.01 19.86
C PHE A 228 7.45 41.92 19.26
N GLY A 229 6.34 41.36 18.75
CA GLY A 229 5.26 42.16 18.16
C GLY A 229 4.37 42.82 19.21
N GLN A 230 4.33 44.14 19.18
CA GLN A 230 3.41 44.93 20.00
C GLN A 230 2.04 44.98 19.32
N SER A 231 1.00 44.52 19.99
CA SER A 231 -0.38 44.64 19.52
C SER A 231 -1.01 45.94 20.05
N PRO A 232 -1.76 46.70 19.24
CA PRO A 232 -2.39 47.96 19.67
C PRO A 232 -3.33 47.82 20.87
N ALA A 233 -3.84 46.60 21.13
CA ALA A 233 -4.77 46.30 22.20
C ALA A 233 -4.11 45.76 23.50
N GLY A 234 -2.78 45.86 23.64
CA GLY A 234 -2.06 45.43 24.85
C GLY A 234 -1.93 43.90 25.03
N ALA A 235 -2.41 43.10 24.07
CA ALA A 235 -2.15 41.67 24.00
C ALA A 235 -0.77 41.41 23.38
N ALA A 236 -0.03 40.42 23.88
CA ALA A 236 1.27 40.04 23.32
C ALA A 236 1.09 39.41 21.94
N GLY A 237 1.58 40.07 20.88
CA GLY A 237 1.68 39.51 19.53
C GLY A 237 0.74 40.11 18.47
N TYR A 238 1.16 40.00 17.20
CA TYR A 238 0.36 40.42 16.04
C TYR A 238 -0.91 39.55 15.86
N ASP A 239 -2.09 40.19 15.81
CA ASP A 239 -3.35 39.48 15.60
C ASP A 239 -3.69 39.31 14.11
N TYR A 240 -3.40 38.12 13.59
CA TYR A 240 -3.68 37.74 12.21
C TYR A 240 -5.17 37.45 11.92
N ARG A 241 -6.04 37.46 12.95
CA ARG A 241 -7.49 37.18 12.81
C ARG A 241 -8.26 38.35 12.23
N GLU A 242 -7.77 39.57 12.40
CA GLU A 242 -8.40 40.80 11.92
C GLU A 242 -8.01 41.16 10.47
N THR A 243 -6.83 40.73 10.02
CA THR A 243 -6.26 41.13 8.72
C THR A 243 -6.10 39.96 7.74
N ILE A 244 -5.24 39.01 8.08
CA ILE A 244 -4.87 37.88 7.20
C ILE A 244 -6.03 36.90 7.03
N SER A 245 -6.75 36.58 8.10
CA SER A 245 -7.83 35.59 8.06
C SER A 245 -9.04 36.05 7.20
N PRO A 246 -9.54 37.29 7.33
CA PRO A 246 -10.63 37.78 6.48
C PRO A 246 -10.18 37.98 5.03
N TRP A 247 -8.93 38.38 4.80
CA TRP A 247 -8.34 38.44 3.45
C TRP A 247 -8.28 37.07 2.80
N LEU A 248 -7.75 36.04 3.47
CA LEU A 248 -7.65 34.69 2.91
C LEU A 248 -9.03 34.11 2.57
N ARG A 249 -10.03 34.33 3.44
CA ARG A 249 -11.43 33.95 3.15
C ARG A 249 -11.95 34.62 1.89
N SER A 250 -11.56 35.88 1.64
CA SER A 250 -11.99 36.67 0.49
C SER A 250 -11.58 36.14 -0.87
N LEU A 251 -10.53 35.31 -0.92
CA LEU A 251 -10.14 34.61 -2.13
C LEU A 251 -11.16 33.53 -2.53
N PHE A 252 -11.80 32.85 -1.56
CA PHE A 252 -12.71 31.72 -1.84
C PHE A 252 -14.07 32.15 -2.38
N TYR A 253 -14.54 33.35 -2.05
CA TYR A 253 -15.75 33.94 -2.63
C TYR A 253 -15.44 34.96 -3.74
N PHE A 254 -14.23 34.94 -4.29
CA PHE A 254 -13.79 35.73 -5.46
C PHE A 254 -13.98 37.25 -5.36
N HIS A 255 -13.97 37.81 -4.13
CA HIS A 255 -13.99 39.26 -3.90
C HIS A 255 -12.78 39.67 -3.03
N PRO A 256 -11.56 39.74 -3.62
CA PRO A 256 -10.34 39.95 -2.85
C PRO A 256 -10.27 41.34 -2.22
N LYS A 257 -10.25 41.40 -0.89
CA LYS A 257 -10.10 42.65 -0.12
C LYS A 257 -8.62 43.01 0.10
N VAL A 258 -7.98 43.58 -0.92
CA VAL A 258 -6.53 43.88 -0.91
C VAL A 258 -6.09 44.87 0.17
N SER A 259 -6.98 45.76 0.63
CA SER A 259 -6.67 46.75 1.68
C SER A 259 -6.25 46.10 3.00
N LEU A 260 -6.76 44.90 3.31
CA LEU A 260 -6.42 44.15 4.53
C LEU A 260 -4.96 43.67 4.57
N MET A 261 -4.25 43.72 3.44
CA MET A 261 -2.83 43.35 3.34
C MET A 261 -1.88 44.53 3.46
N ALA A 262 -2.37 45.78 3.52
CA ALA A 262 -1.50 46.97 3.54
C ALA A 262 -0.56 46.97 4.76
N ASP A 263 -1.13 46.85 5.95
CA ASP A 263 -0.41 46.97 7.24
C ASP A 263 0.17 45.65 7.76
N VAL A 264 0.04 44.56 7.00
CA VAL A 264 0.55 43.25 7.42
C VAL A 264 2.08 43.26 7.41
N PRO A 265 2.73 42.77 8.49
CA PRO A 265 4.19 42.67 8.56
C PRO A 265 4.78 41.87 7.40
N VAL A 266 5.94 42.31 6.92
CA VAL A 266 6.61 41.72 5.75
C VAL A 266 6.88 40.23 5.93
N SER A 267 7.18 39.77 7.14
CA SER A 267 7.40 38.34 7.42
C SER A 267 6.18 37.47 7.07
N PHE A 268 4.96 37.96 7.32
CA PHE A 268 3.73 37.24 6.96
C PHE A 268 3.47 37.31 5.45
N LYS A 269 3.71 38.47 4.81
CA LYS A 269 3.62 38.61 3.35
C LYS A 269 4.55 37.63 2.63
N MET A 270 5.81 37.54 3.06
CA MET A 270 6.80 36.62 2.51
C MET A 270 6.40 35.14 2.71
N HIS A 271 5.87 34.78 3.88
CA HIS A 271 5.37 33.43 4.14
C HIS A 271 4.19 33.07 3.22
N ILE A 272 3.23 33.98 3.02
CA ILE A 272 2.08 33.78 2.14
C ILE A 272 2.51 33.56 0.69
N VAL A 273 3.42 34.39 0.18
CA VAL A 273 3.98 34.25 -1.18
C VAL A 273 4.70 32.90 -1.32
N ALA A 274 5.54 32.53 -0.35
CA ALA A 274 6.21 31.23 -0.34
C ALA A 274 5.22 30.05 -0.30
N GLY A 275 4.11 30.19 0.44
CA GLY A 275 3.04 29.21 0.51
C GLY A 275 2.31 29.02 -0.83
N PHE A 276 1.98 30.11 -1.54
CA PHE A 276 1.38 30.01 -2.87
C PHE A 276 2.33 29.41 -3.90
N LEU A 277 3.62 29.75 -3.84
CA LEU A 277 4.63 29.11 -4.70
C LEU A 277 4.76 27.61 -4.42
N LEU A 278 4.73 27.20 -3.15
CA LEU A 278 4.71 25.79 -2.76
C LEU A 278 3.44 25.09 -3.30
N PHE A 279 2.28 25.74 -3.22
CA PHE A 279 1.02 25.19 -3.73
C PHE A 279 1.04 25.03 -5.27
N ALA A 280 1.64 25.98 -5.99
CA ALA A 280 1.81 25.87 -7.45
C ALA A 280 2.74 24.71 -7.85
N LEU A 281 3.73 24.38 -7.02
CA LEU A 281 4.66 23.25 -7.22
C LEU A 281 4.11 21.91 -6.73
N LEU A 282 2.99 21.91 -6.02
CA LEU A 282 2.39 20.72 -5.44
C LEU A 282 2.15 19.59 -6.46
N PRO A 283 1.51 19.82 -7.65
CA PRO A 283 1.23 18.73 -8.59
C PRO A 283 2.48 18.21 -9.30
N LEU A 284 3.58 18.95 -9.23
CA LEU A 284 4.84 18.67 -9.93
C LEU A 284 5.87 17.97 -9.04
N THR A 285 5.57 17.79 -7.75
CA THR A 285 6.50 17.26 -6.74
C THR A 285 5.89 16.08 -6.00
N ARG A 286 6.70 15.39 -5.18
CA ARG A 286 6.20 14.29 -4.34
C ARG A 286 5.15 14.76 -3.33
N LEU A 287 4.94 16.06 -3.11
CA LEU A 287 3.91 16.60 -2.19
C LEU A 287 2.49 16.17 -2.56
N VAL A 288 2.23 15.76 -3.81
CA VAL A 288 0.94 15.19 -4.24
C VAL A 288 0.46 14.02 -3.38
N HIS A 289 1.36 13.32 -2.68
CA HIS A 289 1.00 12.25 -1.76
C HIS A 289 0.05 12.69 -0.62
N ILE A 290 -0.04 13.99 -0.31
CA ILE A 290 -1.00 14.50 0.69
C ILE A 290 -2.46 14.15 0.33
N PHE A 291 -2.80 14.07 -0.97
CA PHE A 291 -4.13 13.68 -1.46
C PHE A 291 -4.39 12.18 -1.39
N SER A 292 -3.34 11.37 -1.21
CA SER A 292 -3.43 9.92 -1.08
C SER A 292 -3.45 9.45 0.38
N ALA A 293 -3.69 10.35 1.34
CA ALA A 293 -3.84 10.00 2.74
C ALA A 293 -4.94 8.92 2.89
N PRO A 294 -4.60 7.72 3.42
CA PRO A 294 -5.48 6.55 3.36
C PRO A 294 -6.58 6.59 4.42
N MET A 295 -7.36 7.68 4.48
CA MET A 295 -8.42 7.85 5.48
C MET A 295 -9.51 6.77 5.37
N GLY A 296 -9.78 6.27 4.16
CA GLY A 296 -10.74 5.19 3.94
C GLY A 296 -10.23 3.79 4.34
N TYR A 297 -8.96 3.64 4.73
CA TYR A 297 -8.40 2.34 5.11
C TYR A 297 -8.98 1.83 6.44
N THR A 298 -9.30 2.74 7.36
CA THR A 298 -9.89 2.39 8.67
C THR A 298 -11.25 1.71 8.55
N THR A 299 -11.98 1.99 7.47
CA THR A 299 -13.29 1.40 7.17
C THR A 299 -13.24 0.42 6.00
N ARG A 300 -12.06 0.13 5.45
CA ARG A 300 -11.91 -0.75 4.29
C ARG A 300 -12.02 -2.21 4.74
N PRO A 301 -12.84 -3.05 4.08
CA PRO A 301 -12.82 -4.49 4.31
C PRO A 301 -11.43 -5.07 4.08
N TYR A 302 -11.00 -6.01 4.93
CA TYR A 302 -9.69 -6.66 4.80
C TYR A 302 -9.49 -7.33 3.43
N VAL A 303 -10.58 -7.89 2.88
CA VAL A 303 -10.60 -8.53 1.57
C VAL A 303 -11.41 -7.67 0.60
N VAL A 304 -10.79 -7.31 -0.54
CA VAL A 304 -11.45 -6.56 -1.60
C VAL A 304 -11.56 -7.42 -2.85
N TYR A 305 -12.78 -7.82 -3.18
CA TYR A 305 -13.10 -8.46 -4.45
C TYR A 305 -13.26 -7.38 -5.53
N ARG A 306 -12.57 -7.55 -6.67
CA ARG A 306 -12.83 -6.77 -7.89
C ARG A 306 -13.55 -7.67 -8.87
N SER A 307 -14.77 -7.31 -9.26
CA SER A 307 -15.45 -7.98 -10.37
C SER A 307 -14.67 -7.72 -11.67
N ARG A 308 -14.77 -8.65 -12.63
CA ARG A 308 -14.32 -8.36 -13.99
C ARG A 308 -15.18 -7.22 -14.52
N GLU A 309 -14.55 -6.12 -14.92
CA GLU A 309 -15.23 -5.13 -15.76
C GLU A 309 -15.74 -5.86 -17.02
N PRO A 310 -17.00 -5.67 -17.43
CA PRO A 310 -17.43 -6.14 -18.73
C PRO A 310 -16.59 -5.39 -19.76
N HIS A 311 -15.59 -6.06 -20.31
CA HIS A 311 -14.86 -5.55 -21.45
C HIS A 311 -15.88 -5.19 -22.53
N ILE A 312 -15.90 -3.94 -22.98
CA ILE A 312 -16.53 -3.58 -24.26
C ILE A 312 -15.66 -4.22 -25.34
N SER A 313 -15.91 -5.51 -25.58
CA SER A 313 -15.32 -6.28 -26.65
C SER A 313 -16.26 -6.20 -27.84
N ALA A 314 -15.78 -5.70 -28.98
CA ALA A 314 -16.50 -5.80 -30.25
C ALA A 314 -16.61 -7.27 -30.75
N ALA A 315 -15.86 -8.19 -30.16
CA ALA A 315 -15.95 -9.61 -30.47
C ALA A 315 -17.11 -10.26 -29.72
N LYS A 316 -17.99 -10.95 -30.47
CA LYS A 316 -19.06 -11.79 -29.91
C LYS A 316 -18.45 -12.83 -28.96
N PRO A 317 -18.97 -12.99 -27.73
CA PRO A 317 -18.53 -14.04 -26.84
C PRO A 317 -18.80 -15.40 -27.49
N ALA A 318 -17.77 -16.24 -27.60
CA ALA A 318 -17.94 -17.63 -28.04
C ALA A 318 -18.84 -18.35 -27.02
N ARG A 319 -19.90 -18.98 -27.52
CA ARG A 319 -20.88 -19.70 -26.71
C ARG A 319 -20.19 -20.95 -26.16
N GLY A 320 -19.86 -20.95 -24.87
CA GLY A 320 -19.30 -22.13 -24.21
C GLY A 320 -20.30 -23.28 -24.21
N TRP A 321 -19.78 -24.51 -24.33
CA TRP A 321 -20.43 -25.82 -24.30
C TRP A 321 -20.98 -26.36 -25.64
N ASP A 322 -20.08 -26.75 -26.55
CA ASP A 322 -20.35 -27.94 -27.36
C ASP A 322 -20.01 -29.17 -26.52
N LYS A 323 -20.99 -30.06 -26.32
CA LYS A 323 -20.83 -31.31 -25.57
C LYS A 323 -19.75 -32.18 -26.24
N PRO A 324 -18.89 -32.88 -25.49
CA PRO A 324 -18.02 -33.88 -26.08
C PRO A 324 -18.90 -34.93 -26.76
N ARG A 325 -18.66 -35.20 -28.05
CA ARG A 325 -19.33 -36.28 -28.77
C ARG A 325 -19.04 -37.58 -28.03
N THR A 326 -20.01 -38.06 -27.28
CA THR A 326 -20.00 -39.40 -26.72
C THR A 326 -19.97 -40.39 -27.86
N ALA A 327 -19.05 -41.35 -27.76
CA ALA A 327 -18.91 -42.47 -28.67
C ALA A 327 -20.26 -43.18 -28.84
N GLN A 328 -20.88 -43.00 -30.00
CA GLN A 328 -21.90 -43.89 -30.52
C GLN A 328 -21.53 -44.17 -31.97
N ARG A 329 -20.99 -45.35 -32.19
CA ARG A 329 -21.50 -46.37 -33.13
C ARG A 329 -20.32 -47.18 -33.70
N PHE A 330 -19.98 -48.25 -32.99
CA PHE A 330 -19.74 -49.53 -33.65
C PHE A 330 -21.09 -49.98 -34.23
N GLU A 331 -21.10 -50.67 -35.38
CA GLU A 331 -22.22 -50.99 -36.32
C GLU A 331 -22.35 -49.93 -37.45
N GLU A 332 -22.04 -50.20 -38.72
CA GLU A 332 -21.78 -51.41 -39.53
C GLU A 332 -20.58 -51.14 -40.46
#